data_AF-A0A5E6Q959-F1
#
_entry.id   AF-A0A5E6Q959-F1
#
_cell.length_a   1.000
_cell.length_b   1.000
_cell.length_c   1.000
_cell.angle_alpha   90.00
_cell.angle_beta   90.00
_cell.angle_gamma   90.00
#
_symmetry.space_group_name_H-M   'P 1'
#
loop_
_entity.id
_entity.type
_entity.pdbx_description
1 polymer ?
#
loop_
_entity_poly.entity_id
_entity_poly.type
_entity_poly.pdbx_seq_one_letter_code
_entity_poly.pdbx_strand_id
1 'polypeptide(L)' 'MRRVLAMLLMFGIEGHALAGSCGAIDNQDQRRYCEARSGSGSCGGIDNQDLRNQCEALKH' A
#
# COMPACT_ATOMS: atom_id res chain seq x y z
N MET A 1 -1.13 3.71 -40.70
CA MET A 1 -1.50 4.83 -39.79
C MET A 1 -2.68 4.50 -38.88
N ARG A 2 -3.86 4.10 -39.38
CA ARG A 2 -5.06 3.85 -38.55
C ARG A 2 -4.96 2.65 -37.59
N ARG A 3 -4.13 1.65 -37.92
CA ARG A 3 -3.93 0.44 -37.09
C ARG A 3 -2.86 0.61 -35.98
N VAL A 4 -1.98 1.60 -36.12
CA VAL A 4 -0.96 1.92 -35.11
C VAL A 4 -1.60 2.64 -33.92
N LEU A 5 -2.60 3.50 -34.18
CA LEU A 5 -3.37 4.20 -33.15
C LEU A 5 -4.13 3.22 -32.22
N ALA A 6 -4.57 2.07 -32.76
CA ALA A 6 -5.31 1.05 -32.00
C ALA A 6 -4.40 0.25 -31.06
N MET A 7 -3.12 0.07 -31.40
CA MET A 7 -2.18 -0.64 -30.52
C MET A 7 -1.73 0.24 -29.35
N LEU A 8 -1.58 1.55 -29.54
CA LEU A 8 -1.23 2.51 -28.47
C LEU A 8 -2.28 2.60 -27.35
N LEU A 9 -3.55 2.30 -27.64
CA LEU A 9 -4.62 2.29 -26.63
C LEU A 9 -4.67 1.01 -25.79
N MET A 10 -4.00 -0.07 -26.24
CA MET A 10 -3.93 -1.35 -25.53
C MET A 10 -2.70 -1.44 -24.62
N PHE A 11 -1.70 -0.56 -24.80
CA PHE A 11 -0.47 -0.49 -23.99
C PHE A 11 -0.55 0.53 -22.83
N GLY A 12 -1.71 1.15 -22.59
CA GLY A 12 -1.83 2.41 -21.85
C GLY A 12 -2.34 2.35 -20.40
N ILE A 13 -2.37 1.21 -19.71
CA ILE A 13 -2.82 1.15 -18.31
C ILE A 13 -2.03 0.13 -17.48
N GLU A 14 -0.71 0.16 -17.60
CA GLU A 14 0.15 -0.42 -16.57
C GLU A 14 0.36 0.63 -15.46
N GLY A 15 -0.08 0.30 -14.25
CA GLY A 15 0.37 1.00 -13.05
C GLY A 15 -0.57 2.08 -12.52
N HIS A 16 -1.83 1.73 -12.23
CA HIS A 16 -2.50 2.40 -11.12
C HIS A 16 -1.88 1.89 -9.81
N ALA A 17 -0.71 2.44 -9.46
CA ALA A 17 -0.32 2.48 -8.06
C ALA A 17 -1.33 3.42 -7.37
N LEU A 18 -2.51 2.89 -7.05
CA LEU A 18 -3.32 3.48 -5.98
C LEU A 18 -2.34 3.55 -4.82
N ALA A 19 -2.07 4.76 -4.34
CA ALA A 19 -1.60 4.95 -2.98
C ALA A 19 -2.61 4.19 -2.11
N GLY A 20 -2.26 2.95 -1.78
CA GLY A 20 -3.19 1.98 -1.25
C GLY A 20 -3.67 2.52 0.07
N SER A 21 -4.89 3.06 0.09
CA SER A 21 -5.58 3.36 1.33
C SER A 21 -5.49 2.09 2.15
N CYS A 22 -4.77 2.16 3.28
CA CYS A 22 -4.59 1.03 4.16
C CYS A 22 -5.95 0.43 4.59
N GLY A 23 -7.06 1.17 4.41
CA GLY A 23 -8.43 0.71 4.57
C GLY A 23 -8.85 -0.47 3.67
N ALA A 24 -8.17 -0.76 2.58
CA ALA A 24 -8.42 -1.96 1.77
C ALA A 24 -7.82 -3.24 2.37
N ILE A 25 -6.98 -3.11 3.41
CA ILE A 25 -6.34 -4.23 4.08
C ILE A 25 -7.32 -4.81 5.10
N ASP A 26 -7.71 -6.07 4.88
CA ASP A 26 -8.64 -6.81 5.74
C ASP A 26 -8.01 -7.11 7.11
N ASN A 27 -6.75 -7.57 7.10
CA ASN A 27 -6.00 -7.84 8.31
C ASN A 27 -5.70 -6.55 9.08
N GLN A 28 -6.24 -6.44 10.29
CA GLN A 28 -6.09 -5.28 11.15
C GLN A 28 -4.62 -4.92 11.42
N ASP A 29 -3.78 -5.92 11.69
CA ASP A 29 -2.36 -5.74 12.00
C ASP A 29 -1.60 -5.14 10.81
N GLN A 30 -1.84 -5.67 9.61
CA GLN A 30 -1.24 -5.14 8.38
C GLN A 30 -1.79 -3.75 8.02
N ARG A 31 -3.07 -3.49 8.29
CA ARG A 31 -3.67 -2.17 8.09
C ARG A 31 -2.99 -1.14 8.98
N ARG A 32 -2.85 -1.41 10.27
CA ARG A 32 -2.18 -0.52 11.22
C ARG A 32 -0.70 -0.33 10.87
N TYR A 33 -0.01 -1.40 10.46
CA TYR A 33 1.36 -1.30 9.95
C TYR A 33 1.45 -0.34 8.75
N CYS A 34 0.55 -0.48 7.78
CA CYS A 34 0.46 0.40 6.63
C CYS A 34 0.17 1.86 7.02
N GLU A 35 -0.78 2.08 7.94
CA GLU A 35 -1.16 3.43 8.42
C GLU A 35 0.00 4.09 9.18
N ALA A 36 0.67 3.33 10.04
CA ALA A 36 1.82 3.81 10.80
C ALA A 36 3.01 4.16 9.87
N ARG A 37 3.27 3.34 8.84
CA ARG A 37 4.29 3.61 7.83
C ARG A 37 3.94 4.81 6.93
N SER A 38 2.64 5.06 6.72
CA SER A 38 2.14 6.21 5.97
C SER A 38 2.08 7.50 6.80
N GLY A 39 2.46 7.44 8.09
CA GLY A 39 2.49 8.60 9.00
C GLY A 39 1.13 8.97 9.60
N SER A 40 0.06 8.22 9.31
CA SER A 40 -1.29 8.48 9.82
C SER A 40 -1.66 7.63 11.03
N GLY A 41 -0.81 6.69 11.45
CA GLY A 41 -1.11 5.69 12.49
C GLY A 41 0.01 5.44 13.51
N SER A 42 -0.26 4.50 14.42
CA SER A 42 0.68 4.02 15.43
C SER A 42 0.83 2.51 15.39
N CYS A 43 2.04 2.02 15.62
CA CYS A 43 2.36 0.60 15.65
C CYS A 43 1.85 -0.09 16.94
N GLY A 44 1.53 0.68 17.99
CA GLY A 44 1.09 0.15 19.28
C GLY A 44 -0.18 -0.69 19.24
N GLY A 45 -1.02 -0.52 18.22
CA GLY A 45 -2.24 -1.31 18.04
C GLY A 45 -2.06 -2.62 17.27
N ILE A 46 -0.84 -2.96 16.84
CA ILE A 46 -0.52 -4.23 16.19
C ILE A 46 -0.39 -5.30 17.28
N ASP A 47 -1.21 -6.35 17.19
CA ASP A 47 -1.25 -7.46 18.16
C ASP A 47 -0.04 -8.38 17.97
N ASN A 48 0.36 -8.63 16.72
CA ASN A 48 1.58 -9.36 16.43
C ASN A 48 2.83 -8.57 16.87
N GLN A 49 3.52 -9.09 17.90
CA GLN A 49 4.71 -8.48 18.49
C GLN A 49 5.85 -8.28 17.48
N ASP A 50 6.12 -9.25 16.61
CA ASP A 50 7.20 -9.15 15.62
C ASP A 50 6.91 -8.09 14.57
N LEU A 51 5.66 -8.01 14.12
CA LEU A 51 5.21 -6.99 13.19
C LEU A 51 5.22 -5.59 13.83
N ARG A 52 4.82 -5.48 15.10
CA ARG A 52 4.91 -4.24 15.87
C ARG A 52 6.35 -3.75 16.00
N ASN A 53 7.28 -4.64 16.34
CA ASN A 53 8.69 -4.29 16.47
C ASN A 53 9.27 -3.82 15.12
N GLN A 54 8.91 -4.48 14.02
CA GLN A 54 9.27 -4.03 12.67
C GLN A 54 8.71 -2.64 12.36
N CYS A 55 7.45 -2.41 12.71
CA CYS A 55 6.79 -1.13 12.50
C CYS A 55 7.50 0.02 13.24
N GLU A 56 7.81 -0.18 14.52
CA GLU A 56 8.53 0.82 15.34
C GLU A 56 9.95 1.05 14.83
N ALA A 57 10.63 0.00 14.37
CA ALA A 57 11.96 0.13 13.76
C ALA A 57 11.97 0.94 12.45
N LEU A 58 10.88 0.89 11.69
CA LEU A 58 10.72 1.63 10.42
C LEU A 58 10.24 3.08 10.61
N LYS A 59 9.86 3.47 11.83
CA LYS A 59 9.42 4.83 12.16
C LYS A 59 10.56 5.83 12.39
N HIS A 60 11.81 5.33 12.48
CA HIS A 60 13.04 6.11 12.66
C HIS A 60 13.80 6.27 11.35
#